data_AF-A0A7S0TGA0-F1
#
_entry.id   AF-A0A7S0TGA0-F1
#
_cell.length_a   1.000
_cell.length_b   1.000
_cell.length_c   1.000
_cell.angle_alpha   90.00
_cell.angle_beta   90.00
_cell.angle_gamma   90.00
#
_symmetry.space_group_name_H-M   'P 1'
#
loop_
_entity.id
_entity.type
_entity.pdbx_description
1 polymer ?
#
loop_
_entity_poly.entity_id
_entity_poly.type
_entity_poly.pdbx_seq_one_letter_code
_entity_poly.pdbx_strand_id
1 'polypeptide(L)'
;FNHAFLKVFGVDAHIGEVKHAGSTDQLILLHVLLERGFDKEEVSSKMGEMKEAMIEYAQANKERAGDGLTLLPGVKETLAELSTRDDVLVGLVTGNLEPIAWLKMEALGIKQYFSTPNF
;
A
#
# COMPACT_ATOMS: atom_id res chain seq x y z
N PHE A 1 0.07 6.75 5.98
CA PHE A 1 -1.16 7.57 6.07
C PHE A 1 -0.95 8.81 6.95
N ASN A 2 -0.82 8.70 8.28
CA ASN A 2 -0.63 9.86 9.17
C ASN A 2 0.42 10.86 8.67
N HIS A 3 1.59 10.37 8.23
CA HIS A 3 2.64 11.22 7.66
C HIS A 3 2.16 12.06 6.46
N ALA A 4 1.37 11.48 5.55
CA ALA A 4 0.86 12.17 4.38
C ALA A 4 -0.20 13.22 4.74
N PHE A 5 -1.11 12.90 5.67
CA PHE A 5 -2.09 13.87 6.18
C PHE A 5 -1.40 15.07 6.84
N LEU A 6 -0.41 14.81 7.68
CA LEU A 6 0.34 15.87 8.35
C LEU A 6 1.18 16.70 7.35
N LYS A 7 1.87 16.04 6.41
CA LYS A 7 2.73 16.71 5.44
C LYS A 7 1.97 17.59 4.44
N VAL A 8 0.80 17.13 3.97
CA VAL A 8 0.07 17.78 2.86
C VAL A 8 -1.06 18.69 3.36
N PHE A 9 -1.74 18.30 4.43
CA PHE A 9 -2.89 19.04 4.99
C PHE A 9 -2.61 19.64 6.37
N GLY A 10 -1.47 19.34 7.01
CA GLY A 10 -1.18 19.83 8.36
C GLY A 10 -2.05 19.21 9.44
N VAL A 11 -2.73 18.09 9.15
CA VAL A 11 -3.68 17.45 10.06
C VAL A 11 -3.10 16.15 10.62
N ASP A 12 -3.19 16.01 11.95
CA ASP A 12 -2.96 14.73 12.61
C ASP A 12 -4.23 13.87 12.53
N ALA A 13 -4.28 13.01 11.51
CA ALA A 13 -5.38 12.09 11.26
C ALA A 13 -4.87 10.65 11.12
N HIS A 14 -5.73 9.68 11.41
CA HIS A 14 -5.44 8.26 11.36
C HIS A 14 -6.52 7.49 10.57
N ILE A 15 -6.11 6.45 9.85
CA ILE A 15 -7.03 5.63 9.02
C ILE A 15 -8.11 4.89 9.82
N GLY A 16 -7.91 4.76 11.13
CA GLY A 16 -8.85 4.13 12.07
C GLY A 16 -10.12 4.96 12.29
N GLU A 17 -10.15 6.19 11.81
CA GLU A 17 -11.34 7.05 11.84
C GLU A 17 -12.41 6.62 10.83
N VAL A 18 -12.02 5.82 9.82
CA VAL A 18 -12.93 5.33 8.78
C VAL A 18 -12.87 3.81 8.65
N LYS A 19 -13.97 3.21 8.19
CA LYS A 19 -13.95 1.81 7.73
C LYS A 19 -13.15 1.74 6.44
N HIS A 20 -12.03 1.03 6.47
CA HIS A 20 -11.05 1.00 5.36
C HIS A 20 -10.79 -0.39 4.79
N ALA A 21 -11.29 -1.46 5.43
CA ALA A 21 -11.09 -2.82 4.94
C ALA A 21 -11.67 -2.98 3.52
N GLY A 22 -10.84 -3.47 2.58
CA GLY A 22 -11.19 -3.63 1.17
C GLY A 22 -11.12 -2.36 0.32
N SER A 23 -10.72 -1.22 0.89
CA SER A 23 -10.55 0.04 0.15
C SER A 23 -9.13 0.22 -0.40
N THR A 24 -8.98 0.99 -1.46
CA THR A 24 -7.65 1.40 -1.96
C THR A 24 -7.07 2.52 -1.08
N ASP A 25 -5.74 2.66 -1.07
CA ASP A 25 -5.06 3.72 -0.32
C ASP A 25 -5.61 5.12 -0.66
N GLN A 26 -5.93 5.36 -1.94
CA GLN A 26 -6.50 6.63 -2.40
C GLN A 26 -7.91 6.87 -1.85
N LEU A 27 -8.77 5.85 -1.81
CA LEU A 27 -10.11 5.97 -1.23
C LEU A 27 -10.03 6.20 0.28
N ILE A 28 -9.08 5.56 0.95
CA ILE A 28 -8.85 5.77 2.39
C ILE A 28 -8.40 7.21 2.66
N LEU A 29 -7.40 7.70 1.91
CA LEU A 29 -6.93 9.09 2.01
C LEU A 29 -8.09 10.07 1.83
N LEU A 30 -8.92 9.85 0.80
CA LEU A 30 -10.07 10.69 0.52
C LEU A 30 -11.07 10.67 1.67
N HIS A 31 -11.52 9.49 2.09
CA HIS A 31 -12.57 9.37 3.12
C HIS A 31 -12.15 9.96 4.47
N VAL A 32 -10.91 9.74 4.90
CA VAL A 32 -10.43 10.32 6.17
C VAL A 32 -10.51 11.84 6.13
N LEU A 33 -10.11 12.48 5.03
CA LEU A 33 -10.14 13.94 4.93
C LEU A 33 -11.57 14.49 4.76
N LEU A 34 -12.45 13.78 4.06
CA LEU A 34 -13.86 14.17 3.98
C LEU A 34 -14.55 14.13 5.35
N GLU A 35 -14.30 13.10 6.17
CA GLU A 35 -14.82 13.02 7.55
C GLU A 35 -14.26 14.13 8.46
N ARG A 36 -13.09 14.67 8.12
CA ARG A 36 -12.49 15.84 8.79
C ARG A 36 -13.00 17.19 8.26
N GLY A 37 -13.93 17.18 7.31
CA GLY A 37 -14.59 18.37 6.78
C GLY A 37 -13.86 19.06 5.62
N PHE A 38 -12.85 18.42 5.02
CA PHE A 38 -12.21 18.95 3.82
C PHE A 38 -13.08 18.74 2.58
N ASP A 39 -12.96 19.65 1.62
CA ASP A 39 -13.69 19.55 0.36
C ASP A 39 -13.10 18.47 -0.56
N LYS A 40 -13.97 17.78 -1.30
CA LYS A 40 -13.57 16.68 -2.19
C LYS A 40 -12.64 17.15 -3.31
N GLU A 41 -12.88 18.33 -3.90
CA GLU A 41 -12.07 18.86 -4.97
C GLU A 41 -10.68 19.24 -4.46
N GLU A 42 -10.61 19.85 -3.27
CA GLU A 42 -9.33 20.13 -2.61
C GLU A 42 -8.53 18.84 -2.39
N VAL A 43 -9.16 17.82 -1.78
CA VAL A 43 -8.49 16.54 -1.48
C VAL A 43 -8.04 15.83 -2.76
N SER A 44 -8.87 15.86 -3.79
CA SER A 44 -8.55 15.26 -5.10
C SER A 44 -7.38 15.98 -5.76
N SER A 45 -7.31 17.31 -5.68
CA SER A 45 -6.23 18.11 -6.28
C SER A 45 -4.85 17.80 -5.68
N LYS A 46 -4.80 17.48 -4.37
CA LYS A 46 -3.56 17.15 -3.64
C LYS A 46 -3.29 15.64 -3.54
N MET A 47 -4.07 14.80 -4.22
CA MET A 47 -3.93 13.34 -4.16
C MET A 47 -2.56 12.85 -4.66
N GLY A 48 -1.96 13.55 -5.64
CA GLY A 48 -0.59 13.28 -6.09
C GLY A 48 0.42 13.41 -4.95
N GLU A 49 0.42 14.58 -4.29
CA GLU A 49 1.33 14.92 -3.18
C GLU A 49 1.17 13.96 -2.00
N MET A 50 -0.06 13.53 -1.67
CA MET A 50 -0.28 12.55 -0.61
C MET A 50 0.31 11.18 -0.95
N LYS A 51 0.17 10.72 -2.20
CA LYS A 51 0.78 9.45 -2.64
C LYS A 51 2.31 9.53 -2.58
N GLU A 52 2.88 10.62 -3.08
CA GLU A 52 4.33 10.85 -3.03
C GLU A 52 4.83 10.86 -1.59
N ALA A 53 4.17 11.60 -0.68
CA ALA A 53 4.50 11.61 0.73
C ALA A 53 4.43 10.20 1.37
N MET A 54 3.45 9.38 0.99
CA MET A 54 3.37 8.00 1.46
C MET A 54 4.52 7.13 0.94
N ILE A 55 4.86 7.27 -0.34
CA ILE A 55 5.93 6.51 -0.99
C ILE A 55 7.29 6.90 -0.41
N GLU A 56 7.58 8.19 -0.29
CA GLU A 56 8.81 8.70 0.32
C GLU A 56 8.99 8.19 1.75
N TYR A 57 7.93 8.25 2.56
CA TYR A 57 7.96 7.74 3.92
C TYR A 57 8.22 6.23 3.95
N ALA A 58 7.55 5.46 3.09
CA ALA A 58 7.75 4.02 3.01
C ALA A 58 9.17 3.65 2.57
N GLN A 59 9.74 4.37 1.59
CA GLN A 59 11.11 4.16 1.10
C GLN A 59 12.15 4.52 2.17
N ALA A 60 11.99 5.65 2.85
CA ALA A 60 12.87 6.07 3.93
C ALA A 60 12.86 5.10 5.13
N ASN A 61 11.78 4.33 5.28
CA ASN A 61 11.59 3.36 6.35
C ASN A 61 11.51 1.91 5.83
N LYS A 62 12.10 1.61 4.66
CA LYS A 62 11.97 0.30 4.01
C LYS A 62 12.40 -0.90 4.87
N GLU A 63 13.38 -0.70 5.75
CA GLU A 63 13.88 -1.74 6.69
C GLU A 63 12.79 -2.20 7.66
N ARG A 64 11.76 -1.36 7.85
CA ARG A 64 10.60 -1.59 8.72
C ARG A 64 9.35 -1.99 7.95
N ALA A 65 9.44 -2.17 6.63
CA ALA A 65 8.27 -2.48 5.80
C ALA A 65 7.62 -3.83 6.16
N GLY A 66 8.37 -4.74 6.80
CA GLY A 66 7.88 -6.02 7.31
C GLY A 66 7.38 -5.98 8.75
N ASP A 67 7.51 -4.86 9.47
CA ASP A 67 7.14 -4.75 10.89
C ASP A 67 5.66 -5.12 11.07
N GLY A 68 5.40 -6.15 11.89
CA GLY A 68 4.04 -6.61 12.19
C GLY A 68 3.34 -7.35 11.04
N LEU A 69 4.02 -7.63 9.93
CA LEU A 69 3.49 -8.45 8.85
C LEU A 69 3.84 -9.93 9.06
N THR A 70 2.94 -10.81 8.67
CA THR A 70 3.17 -12.26 8.70
C THR A 70 2.51 -12.88 7.48
N LEU A 71 3.22 -13.79 6.82
CA LEU A 71 2.64 -14.58 5.73
C LEU A 71 1.58 -15.51 6.31
N LEU A 72 0.42 -15.57 5.65
CA LEU A 72 -0.58 -16.56 6.01
C LEU A 72 -0.08 -17.98 5.68
N PRO A 73 -0.52 -19.01 6.43
CA PRO A 73 -0.13 -20.38 6.16
C PRO A 73 -0.36 -20.78 4.70
N GLY A 74 0.65 -21.39 4.07
CA GLY A 74 0.58 -21.87 2.68
C GLY A 74 0.93 -20.83 1.61
N VAL A 75 0.97 -19.52 1.93
CA VAL A 75 1.21 -18.47 0.92
C VAL A 75 2.57 -18.66 0.23
N LYS A 76 3.63 -18.91 1.00
CA LYS A 76 4.97 -19.04 0.44
C LYS A 76 5.10 -20.29 -0.42
N GLU A 77 4.55 -21.41 0.06
CA GLU A 77 4.58 -22.69 -0.62
C GLU A 77 3.81 -22.63 -1.93
N THR A 78 2.58 -22.07 -1.91
CA THR A 78 1.76 -21.90 -3.12
C THR A 78 2.42 -20.96 -4.12
N LEU A 79 2.96 -19.81 -3.68
CA LEU A 79 3.66 -18.90 -4.58
C LEU A 79 4.90 -19.54 -5.21
N ALA A 80 5.69 -20.28 -4.42
CA ALA A 80 6.85 -21.00 -4.91
C ALA A 80 6.46 -22.04 -5.97
N GLU A 81 5.42 -22.84 -5.72
CA GLU A 81 4.94 -23.84 -6.69
C GLU A 81 4.45 -23.18 -7.99
N LEU A 82 3.60 -22.15 -7.90
CA LEU A 82 3.09 -21.44 -9.07
C LEU A 82 4.21 -20.78 -9.88
N SER A 83 5.25 -20.26 -9.22
CA SER A 83 6.38 -19.61 -9.90
C SER A 83 7.21 -20.55 -10.77
N THR A 84 7.08 -21.87 -10.61
CA THR A 84 7.79 -22.88 -11.43
C THR A 84 7.03 -23.33 -12.67
N ARG A 85 5.80 -22.83 -12.87
CA ARG A 85 4.93 -23.25 -13.96
C ARG A 85 5.04 -22.31 -15.15
N ASP A 86 5.42 -22.86 -16.30
CA ASP A 86 5.53 -22.10 -17.56
C ASP A 86 4.15 -21.70 -18.15
N ASP A 87 3.07 -22.25 -17.62
CA ASP A 87 1.69 -21.98 -18.04
C ASP A 87 0.91 -21.04 -17.11
N VAL A 88 1.59 -20.43 -16.12
CA VAL A 88 0.97 -19.55 -15.11
C VAL A 88 1.76 -18.23 -14.98
N LEU A 89 1.03 -17.12 -14.85
CA LEU A 89 1.58 -15.84 -14.43
C LEU A 89 1.02 -15.46 -13.06
N VAL A 90 1.90 -15.00 -12.17
CA VAL A 90 1.58 -14.58 -10.80
C VAL A 90 1.68 -13.05 -10.72
N GLY A 91 0.53 -12.38 -10.64
CA GLY A 91 0.42 -10.93 -10.46
C GLY A 91 -0.04 -10.55 -9.05
N LEU A 92 0.15 -9.28 -8.68
CA LEU A 92 -0.26 -8.75 -7.38
C LEU A 92 -1.42 -7.77 -7.52
N VAL A 93 -2.64 -8.22 -7.22
CA VAL A 93 -3.82 -7.35 -7.17
C VAL A 93 -4.02 -6.82 -5.75
N THR A 94 -3.85 -5.52 -5.55
CA THR A 94 -3.88 -4.89 -4.22
C THR A 94 -4.42 -3.47 -4.26
N GLY A 95 -5.05 -3.04 -3.16
CA GLY A 95 -5.45 -1.65 -2.97
C GLY A 95 -4.32 -0.72 -2.50
N ASN A 96 -3.15 -1.29 -2.18
CA ASN A 96 -1.98 -0.53 -1.75
C ASN A 96 -1.34 0.20 -2.94
N LEU A 97 -0.68 1.34 -2.69
CA LEU A 97 0.20 1.96 -3.68
C LEU A 97 1.30 0.99 -4.09
N GLU A 98 1.51 0.84 -5.40
CA GLU A 98 2.39 -0.17 -5.98
C GLU A 98 3.81 -0.20 -5.35
N PRO A 99 4.54 0.93 -5.21
CA PRO A 99 5.87 0.89 -4.60
C PRO A 99 5.85 0.39 -3.16
N ILE A 100 4.80 0.72 -2.40
CA ILE A 100 4.64 0.30 -1.01
C ILE A 100 4.28 -1.20 -0.95
N ALA A 101 3.44 -1.67 -1.86
CA ALA A 101 3.10 -3.09 -1.97
C ALA A 101 4.35 -3.94 -2.22
N TRP A 102 5.22 -3.53 -3.16
CA TRP A 102 6.46 -4.24 -3.46
C TRP A 102 7.46 -4.23 -2.31
N LEU A 103 7.59 -3.11 -1.56
CA LEU A 103 8.42 -3.06 -0.35
C LEU A 103 7.97 -4.10 0.68
N LYS A 104 6.66 -4.31 0.85
CA LYS A 104 6.13 -5.34 1.75
C LYS A 104 6.45 -6.75 1.23
N MET A 105 6.26 -7.01 -0.07
CA MET A 105 6.56 -8.33 -0.65
C MET A 105 8.06 -8.67 -0.55
N GLU A 106 8.92 -7.66 -0.68
CA GLU A 106 10.37 -7.80 -0.52
C GLU A 106 10.75 -8.08 0.93
N ALA A 107 10.20 -7.32 1.88
CA ALA A 107 10.42 -7.54 3.31
C ALA A 107 9.92 -8.90 3.79
N LEU A 108 8.85 -9.43 3.18
CA LEU A 108 8.32 -10.76 3.44
C LEU A 108 9.07 -11.88 2.69
N GLY A 109 10.03 -11.54 1.84
CA GLY A 109 10.83 -12.52 1.08
C GLY A 109 10.02 -13.35 0.09
N ILE A 110 8.98 -12.75 -0.52
CA ILE A 110 8.12 -13.41 -1.51
C ILE A 110 8.06 -12.71 -2.87
N LYS A 111 8.68 -11.52 -3.00
CA LYS A 111 8.71 -10.74 -4.25
C LYS A 111 9.21 -11.54 -5.45
N GLN A 112 10.18 -12.42 -5.25
CA GLN A 112 10.79 -13.25 -6.30
C GLN A 112 9.84 -14.28 -6.92
N TYR A 113 8.68 -14.55 -6.31
CA TYR A 113 7.70 -15.51 -6.83
C TYR A 113 6.67 -14.87 -7.77
N PHE A 114 6.68 -13.54 -7.89
CA PHE A 114 5.81 -12.82 -8.83
C PHE A 114 6.45 -12.78 -10.21
N SER A 115 5.61 -12.86 -11.26
CA SER A 115 6.08 -12.88 -12.65
C SER A 115 6.68 -11.55 -13.08
N THR A 116 7.58 -11.62 -14.08
CA THR A 116 8.18 -10.43 -14.72
C THR A 116 7.66 -10.28 -16.16
N PRO A 117 7.32 -9.05 -16.61
CA PRO A 117 7.25 -7.80 -15.83
C PRO A 117 6.23 -7.91 -14.69
N ASN A 118 6.44 -7.14 -13.62
CA ASN A 118 5.51 -7.14 -12.50
C ASN A 118 4.11 -6.69 -12.98
N PHE A 119 3.09 -7.52 -12.72
CA PHE A 119 1.69 -7.28 -13.06
C PHE A 119 0.85 -6.91 -11.82
#